data_AF-A0A3A8J887-F1
#
_entry.id   AF-A0A3A8J887-F1
#
_cell.length_a   1.000
_cell.length_b   1.000
_cell.length_c   1.000
_cell.angle_alpha   90.00
_cell.angle_beta   90.00
_cell.angle_gamma   90.00
#
_symmetry.space_group_name_H-M   'P 1'
#
loop_
_entity.id
_entity.type
_entity.pdbx_description
1 polymer ?
#
loop_
_entity_poly.entity_id
_entity_poly.type
_entity_poly.pdbx_seq_one_letter_code
_entity_poly.pdbx_strand_id
1 'polypeptide(L)'
;MAGLFIKAFAPGVGTAEAADRLAEALAKTGRAIHSRQWRHGTGPSPTSGPWRFSWRVIRATAVGGTALTLQDGPAESWDLDFFRALSSVVDGVVVGMDLYDSLSRRGLASFFSGRTMEVSLEDVGLPRIALGAPPPHLLLGGASLESVYEERFGNFCNSVSSLLRLGEVLEEGHWEVAPPVTDYVLETLPTESLLVLSKVEASDWSAVAGRLAPGGRWRAGRTPNTKNSFVELRHPGVFDEARVVAISKALACPVSAIELVSGGSPFRWVEANQGDLESSGVGATGMDFFNALGRAVFFLGEGPGLVFGRGSGGWHEITG
;
A
#
# COMPACT_ATOMS: atom_id res chain seq x y z
N MET A 1 27.55 3.20 16.77
CA MET A 1 26.13 3.53 17.00
C MET A 1 25.30 2.52 16.24
N ALA A 2 24.58 1.63 16.94
CA ALA A 2 23.61 0.74 16.32
C ALA A 2 22.47 1.61 15.75
N GLY A 3 22.30 1.61 14.44
CA GLY A 3 21.27 2.41 13.78
C GLY A 3 19.94 1.67 13.82
N LEU A 4 18.95 2.23 14.50
CA LEU A 4 17.55 1.82 14.40
C LEU A 4 16.96 2.42 13.12
N PHE A 5 16.44 1.58 12.23
CA PHE A 5 15.83 2.02 10.98
C PHE A 5 14.46 1.36 10.79
N ILE A 6 13.43 1.97 11.37
CA ILE A 6 12.05 1.72 10.92
C ILE A 6 11.78 2.70 9.78
N LYS A 7 11.56 2.17 8.58
CA LYS A 7 11.26 2.95 7.39
C LYS A 7 9.97 2.45 6.76
N ALA A 8 9.20 3.34 6.16
CA ALA A 8 8.15 2.91 5.24
C ALA A 8 8.01 3.88 4.06
N PHE A 9 7.38 3.42 2.99
CA PHE A 9 6.92 4.26 1.90
C PHE A 9 5.47 3.96 1.53
N ALA A 10 4.78 5.00 1.06
CA ALA A 10 3.41 4.98 0.58
C ALA A 10 3.34 5.80 -0.72
N PRO A 11 3.30 5.17 -1.91
CA PRO A 11 3.22 5.88 -3.18
C PRO A 11 1.83 6.50 -3.39
N GLY A 12 1.75 7.54 -4.23
CA GLY A 12 0.49 8.17 -4.66
C GLY A 12 -0.13 9.19 -3.68
N VAL A 13 0.52 9.45 -2.54
CA VAL A 13 -0.08 10.22 -1.43
C VAL A 13 -0.32 11.71 -1.73
N GLY A 14 0.45 12.33 -2.62
CA GLY A 14 0.41 13.78 -2.85
C GLY A 14 1.15 14.59 -1.78
N THR A 15 1.46 15.86 -2.05
CA THR A 15 2.07 16.78 -1.06
C THR A 15 1.01 17.33 -0.12
N ALA A 16 -0.06 17.90 -0.67
CA ALA A 16 -1.11 18.60 0.08
C ALA A 16 -1.79 17.75 1.17
N GLU A 17 -1.89 16.44 0.95
CA GLU A 17 -2.60 15.54 1.86
C GLU A 17 -1.68 14.73 2.79
N ALA A 18 -0.36 14.78 2.61
CA ALA A 18 0.57 13.87 3.30
C ALA A 18 0.52 14.00 4.82
N ALA A 19 0.63 15.24 5.32
CA ALA A 19 0.58 15.52 6.76
C ALA A 19 -0.78 15.13 7.37
N ASP A 20 -1.89 15.39 6.68
CA ASP A 20 -3.21 15.10 7.23
C ASP A 20 -3.49 13.59 7.25
N ARG A 21 -3.08 12.87 6.21
CA ARG A 21 -3.20 11.40 6.15
C ARG A 21 -2.34 10.71 7.20
N LEU A 22 -1.14 11.22 7.44
CA LEU A 22 -0.28 10.74 8.53
C LEU A 22 -0.93 10.97 9.91
N ALA A 23 -1.49 12.16 10.13
CA ALA A 23 -2.18 12.46 11.38
C ALA A 23 -3.42 11.58 11.59
N GLU A 24 -4.20 11.32 10.53
CA GLU A 24 -5.33 10.40 10.58
C GLU A 24 -4.88 8.97 10.90
N ALA A 25 -3.80 8.48 10.27
CA ALA A 25 -3.27 7.15 10.50
C ALA A 25 -2.76 6.96 11.94
N LEU A 26 -2.06 7.95 12.50
CA LEU A 26 -1.64 7.96 13.91
C LEU A 26 -2.85 7.96 14.86
N ALA A 27 -3.87 8.78 14.56
CA ALA A 27 -5.08 8.84 15.36
C ALA A 27 -5.84 7.50 15.39
N LYS A 28 -5.90 6.78 14.25
CA LYS A 28 -6.51 5.45 14.16
C LYS A 28 -5.84 4.40 15.04
N THR A 29 -4.56 4.57 15.36
CA THR A 29 -3.82 3.68 16.25
C THR A 29 -3.67 4.22 17.67
N GLY A 30 -4.37 5.31 18.00
CA GLY A 30 -4.29 5.95 19.31
C GLY A 30 -2.97 6.67 19.59
N ARG A 31 -2.11 6.87 18.58
CA ARG A 31 -0.85 7.60 18.72
C ARG A 31 -1.11 9.10 18.65
N ALA A 32 -0.89 9.80 19.77
CA ALA A 32 -1.04 11.24 19.83
C ALA A 32 0.17 11.96 19.19
N ILE A 33 -0.09 13.05 18.48
CA ILE A 33 0.96 14.01 18.06
C ILE A 33 1.18 15.00 19.21
N HIS A 34 2.36 14.96 19.81
CA HIS A 34 2.75 15.89 20.88
C HIS A 34 3.30 17.21 20.34
N SER A 35 4.04 17.16 19.23
CA SER A 35 4.59 18.35 18.56
C SER A 35 4.78 18.07 17.07
N ARG A 36 4.55 19.09 16.23
CA ARG A 36 4.87 19.05 14.78
C ARG A 36 6.27 19.61 14.46
N GLN A 37 7.10 19.75 15.49
CA GLN A 37 8.50 20.12 15.41
C GLN A 37 9.27 19.33 16.46
N TRP A 38 10.49 18.90 16.13
CA TRP A 38 11.40 18.33 17.12
C TRP A 38 11.87 19.42 18.07
N ARG A 39 11.69 19.21 19.37
CA ARG A 39 12.23 20.11 20.39
C ARG A 39 13.73 19.86 20.55
N HIS A 40 14.51 20.93 20.67
CA HIS A 40 15.94 20.83 20.96
C HIS A 40 16.16 20.34 22.40
N GLY A 41 16.79 19.18 22.58
CA GLY A 41 17.10 18.59 23.87
C GLY A 41 17.73 17.20 23.74
N THR A 42 18.43 16.73 24.79
CA THR A 42 18.94 15.34 24.88
C THR A 42 17.78 14.39 24.67
N GLY A 43 17.96 13.45 23.74
CA GLY A 43 16.88 12.63 23.17
C GLY A 43 16.01 11.93 24.23
N PRO A 44 14.74 11.67 23.90
CA PRO A 44 13.81 11.01 24.81
C PRO A 44 14.35 9.64 25.25
N SER A 45 14.07 9.28 26.50
CA SER A 45 14.26 7.92 27.00
C SER A 45 13.47 6.92 26.13
N PRO A 46 14.06 5.80 25.69
CA PRO A 46 13.47 4.87 24.71
C PRO A 46 12.11 4.28 25.14
N THR A 47 11.79 4.31 26.43
CA THR A 47 10.65 3.59 27.00
C THR A 47 9.44 4.45 27.37
N SER A 48 9.53 5.79 27.33
CA SER A 48 8.43 6.64 27.88
C SER A 48 8.31 8.05 27.31
N GLY A 49 9.21 8.47 26.42
CA GLY A 49 9.16 9.81 25.81
C GLY A 49 8.45 9.83 24.46
N PRO A 50 8.09 11.02 23.94
CA PRO A 50 7.62 11.17 22.57
C PRO A 50 8.68 10.70 21.59
N TRP A 51 8.29 9.89 20.61
CA TRP A 51 9.15 9.35 19.56
C TRP A 51 9.36 10.36 18.43
N ARG A 52 10.59 10.40 17.92
CA ARG A 52 10.94 11.23 16.76
C ARG A 52 10.44 10.54 15.49
N PHE A 53 9.43 11.14 14.89
CA PHE A 53 8.87 10.71 13.63
C PHE A 53 9.27 11.70 12.56
N SER A 54 9.87 11.23 11.46
CA SER A 54 10.19 12.07 10.30
C SER A 54 9.52 11.51 9.06
N TRP A 55 9.07 12.40 8.19
CA TRP A 55 8.44 12.04 6.94
C TRP A 55 8.82 13.01 5.84
N ARG A 56 8.80 12.50 4.61
CA ARG A 56 9.08 13.27 3.40
C ARG A 56 8.17 12.82 2.28
N VAL A 57 7.62 13.77 1.53
CA VAL A 57 7.06 13.50 0.21
C VAL A 57 8.16 13.71 -0.81
N ILE A 58 8.50 12.65 -1.53
CA ILE A 58 9.49 12.68 -2.60
C ILE A 58 8.82 12.54 -3.96
N ARG A 59 9.50 13.02 -5.00
CA ARG A 59 9.15 12.71 -6.38
C ARG A 59 9.45 11.23 -6.67
N ALA A 60 8.43 10.48 -7.08
CA ALA A 60 8.53 9.03 -7.26
C ALA A 60 9.08 8.60 -8.63
N THR A 61 8.88 9.42 -9.68
CA THR A 61 9.41 9.18 -11.03
C THR A 61 9.95 10.46 -11.65
N ALA A 62 10.78 10.35 -12.69
CA ALA A 62 11.32 11.51 -13.40
C ALA A 62 10.22 12.42 -14.00
N VAL A 63 9.08 11.85 -14.37
CA VAL A 63 7.99 12.54 -15.10
C VAL A 63 6.81 12.94 -14.21
N GLY A 64 6.74 12.45 -12.97
CA GLY A 64 5.63 12.73 -12.07
C GLY A 64 5.44 11.71 -10.96
N GLY A 65 4.33 11.83 -10.23
CA GLY A 65 4.02 10.98 -9.09
C GLY A 65 4.82 11.32 -7.82
N THR A 66 4.26 10.95 -6.67
CA THR A 66 4.85 11.20 -5.37
C THR A 66 4.86 9.94 -4.53
N ALA A 67 5.77 9.88 -3.57
CA ALA A 67 5.74 8.88 -2.52
C ALA A 67 6.01 9.54 -1.18
N LEU A 68 5.16 9.23 -0.21
CA LEU A 68 5.43 9.52 1.18
C LEU A 68 6.44 8.49 1.67
N THR A 69 7.51 8.95 2.28
CA THR A 69 8.49 8.13 2.99
C THR A 69 8.48 8.55 4.45
N LEU A 70 8.70 7.61 5.33
CA LEU A 70 8.78 7.87 6.76
C LEU A 70 9.97 7.13 7.37
N GLN A 71 10.49 7.73 8.41
CA GLN A 71 11.44 7.12 9.32
C GLN A 71 10.95 7.40 10.74
N ASP A 72 10.62 6.33 11.46
CA ASP A 72 10.24 6.38 12.86
C ASP A 72 11.48 6.23 13.76
N GLY A 73 11.37 6.71 14.99
CA GLY A 73 12.47 6.82 15.94
C GLY A 73 13.02 5.46 16.40
N PRO A 74 14.11 5.45 17.19
CA PRO A 74 14.60 4.24 17.80
C PRO A 74 13.52 3.60 18.67
N ALA A 75 13.00 2.47 18.21
CA ALA A 75 11.86 1.80 18.81
C ALA A 75 12.20 0.36 19.20
N GLU A 76 11.85 0.01 20.44
CA GLU A 76 11.87 -1.38 20.91
C GLU A 76 10.83 -2.23 20.17
N SER A 77 9.87 -1.64 19.45
CA SER A 77 8.82 -2.36 18.71
C SER A 77 8.57 -1.78 17.32
N TRP A 78 8.15 -2.64 16.39
CA TRP A 78 7.79 -2.28 15.02
C TRP A 78 6.28 -2.07 14.89
N ASP A 79 5.86 -0.85 14.58
CA ASP A 79 4.45 -0.45 14.58
C ASP A 79 3.72 -0.84 13.28
N LEU A 80 3.42 -2.12 13.15
CA LEU A 80 2.67 -2.69 12.02
C LEU A 80 1.24 -2.14 11.92
N ASP A 81 0.61 -1.83 13.06
CA ASP A 81 -0.74 -1.28 13.10
C ASP A 81 -0.80 0.11 12.47
N PHE A 82 0.21 0.95 12.71
CA PHE A 82 0.32 2.25 12.07
C PHE A 82 0.48 2.12 10.56
N PHE A 83 1.32 1.21 10.06
CA PHE A 83 1.49 1.01 8.62
C PHE A 83 0.23 0.47 7.94
N ARG A 84 -0.47 -0.45 8.60
CA ARG A 84 -1.78 -0.90 8.14
C ARG A 84 -2.79 0.25 8.12
N ALA A 85 -2.88 1.03 9.19
CA ALA A 85 -3.77 2.19 9.27
C ALA A 85 -3.44 3.22 8.17
N LEU A 86 -2.17 3.50 7.93
CA LEU A 86 -1.72 4.37 6.84
C LEU A 86 -2.18 3.84 5.48
N SER A 87 -2.03 2.53 5.22
CA SER A 87 -2.50 1.93 3.97
C SER A 87 -4.01 2.07 3.76
N SER A 88 -4.80 2.05 4.85
CA SER A 88 -6.23 2.31 4.82
C SER A 88 -6.54 3.77 4.51
N VAL A 89 -5.85 4.70 5.17
CA VAL A 89 -6.05 6.15 4.99
C VAL A 89 -5.70 6.58 3.57
N VAL A 90 -4.57 6.10 3.04
CA VAL A 90 -4.15 6.42 1.68
C VAL A 90 -4.93 5.60 0.64
N ASP A 91 -5.66 4.56 1.06
CA ASP A 91 -6.35 3.61 0.19
C ASP A 91 -5.42 3.10 -0.93
N GLY A 92 -4.30 2.52 -0.51
CA GLY A 92 -3.21 2.15 -1.40
C GLY A 92 -2.15 1.30 -0.71
N VAL A 93 -0.98 1.21 -1.36
CA VAL A 93 0.15 0.39 -0.90
C VAL A 93 0.94 1.12 0.18
N VAL A 94 1.28 0.41 1.26
CA VAL A 94 2.32 0.81 2.22
C VAL A 94 3.29 -0.35 2.39
N VAL A 95 4.59 -0.09 2.25
CA VAL A 95 5.64 -1.06 2.53
C VAL A 95 6.47 -0.54 3.68
N GLY A 96 6.61 -1.36 4.73
CA GLY A 96 7.43 -1.07 5.89
C GLY A 96 8.62 -2.02 5.99
N MET A 97 9.75 -1.52 6.45
CA MET A 97 10.90 -2.33 6.88
C MET A 97 11.33 -1.94 8.29
N ASP A 98 11.91 -2.91 8.99
CA ASP A 98 12.54 -2.73 10.28
C ASP A 98 13.88 -3.46 10.30
N LEU A 99 14.93 -2.74 10.71
CA LEU A 99 16.28 -3.25 10.83
C LEU A 99 16.91 -2.74 12.13
N TYR A 100 17.20 -3.66 13.05
CA TYR A 100 17.87 -3.37 14.32
C TYR A 100 19.22 -4.07 14.45
N ASP A 101 20.22 -3.30 14.91
CA ASP A 101 21.60 -3.73 15.22
C ASP A 101 22.18 -4.72 14.19
N SER A 102 21.95 -4.40 12.91
CA SER A 102 22.42 -5.11 11.71
C SER A 102 21.88 -6.52 11.45
N LEU A 103 21.32 -7.24 12.44
CA LEU A 103 20.80 -8.61 12.29
C LEU A 103 19.81 -9.03 13.39
N SER A 104 19.81 -8.34 14.53
CA SER A 104 19.05 -8.74 15.72
C SER A 104 17.55 -8.74 15.49
N ARG A 105 17.07 -7.82 14.64
CA ARG A 105 15.67 -7.78 14.18
C ARG A 105 15.60 -7.38 12.73
N ARG A 106 14.83 -8.13 11.94
CA ARG A 106 14.58 -7.91 10.51
C ARG A 106 13.11 -8.11 10.19
N GLY A 107 12.48 -7.05 9.70
CA GLY A 107 11.07 -7.03 9.34
C GLY A 107 10.85 -6.49 7.93
N LEU A 108 10.01 -7.15 7.14
CA LEU A 108 9.40 -6.58 5.94
C LEU A 108 7.89 -6.83 5.97
N ALA A 109 7.11 -5.78 5.77
CA ALA A 109 5.66 -5.85 5.76
C ALA A 109 5.12 -5.04 4.60
N SER A 110 4.00 -5.49 4.06
CA SER A 110 3.30 -4.76 3.01
C SER A 110 1.80 -4.87 3.18
N PHE A 111 1.15 -3.72 3.04
CA PHE A 111 -0.25 -3.53 3.29
C PHE A 111 -0.90 -2.88 2.08
N PHE A 112 -2.19 -3.16 1.90
CA PHE A 112 -2.99 -2.56 0.85
C PHE A 112 -4.38 -2.24 1.37
N SER A 113 -4.76 -0.95 1.33
CA SER A 113 -6.11 -0.49 1.73
C SER A 113 -6.57 -1.02 3.11
N GLY A 114 -5.66 -1.02 4.09
CA GLY A 114 -5.94 -1.48 5.46
C GLY A 114 -5.83 -2.97 5.69
N ARG A 115 -5.45 -3.75 4.67
CA ARG A 115 -5.29 -5.20 4.75
C ARG A 115 -3.82 -5.58 4.75
N THR A 116 -3.50 -6.59 5.52
CA THR A 116 -2.18 -7.19 5.60
C THR A 116 -2.00 -8.16 4.45
N MET A 117 -1.15 -7.81 3.48
CA MET A 117 -0.80 -8.70 2.36
C MET A 117 0.35 -9.61 2.76
N GLU A 118 1.35 -9.05 3.45
CA GLU A 118 2.42 -9.82 4.03
C GLU A 118 3.06 -9.15 5.25
N VAL A 119 3.54 -9.98 6.18
CA VAL A 119 4.43 -9.61 7.28
C VAL A 119 5.44 -10.74 7.44
N SER A 120 6.71 -10.41 7.40
CA SER A 120 7.81 -11.32 7.70
C SER A 120 8.73 -10.65 8.71
N LEU A 121 8.76 -11.17 9.95
CA LEU A 121 9.55 -10.63 11.06
C LEU A 121 10.36 -11.75 11.71
N GLU A 122 11.66 -11.50 11.86
CA GLU A 122 12.60 -12.32 12.61
C GLU A 122 13.28 -11.44 13.66
N ASP A 123 13.12 -11.81 14.93
CA ASP A 123 13.71 -11.13 16.09
C ASP A 123 14.35 -12.17 17.02
N VAL A 124 15.53 -11.87 17.53
CA VAL A 124 16.28 -12.78 18.40
C VAL A 124 15.53 -12.96 19.72
N GLY A 125 15.05 -14.18 19.96
CA GLY A 125 14.36 -14.54 21.21
C GLY A 125 12.84 -14.39 21.18
N LEU A 126 12.26 -13.93 20.07
CA LEU A 126 10.81 -13.94 19.86
C LEU A 126 10.41 -14.96 18.78
N PRO A 127 9.16 -15.46 18.81
CA PRO A 127 8.62 -16.27 17.73
C PRO A 127 8.67 -15.52 16.40
N ARG A 128 9.08 -16.21 15.34
CA ARG A 128 9.02 -15.68 13.98
C ARG A 128 7.57 -15.42 13.58
N ILE A 129 7.32 -14.31 12.91
CA ILE A 129 6.02 -13.99 12.29
C ILE A 129 6.18 -14.10 10.78
N ALA A 130 5.32 -14.88 10.13
CA ALA A 130 5.29 -15.07 8.68
C ALA A 130 3.84 -15.18 8.21
N LEU A 131 3.27 -14.06 7.78
CA LEU A 131 1.91 -13.94 7.24
C LEU A 131 2.03 -13.62 5.76
N GLY A 132 1.50 -14.46 4.86
CA GLY A 132 1.57 -14.22 3.41
C GLY A 132 2.98 -14.09 2.83
N ALA A 133 4.03 -14.40 3.59
CA ALA A 133 5.42 -14.29 3.17
C ALA A 133 6.26 -15.45 3.71
N PRO A 134 7.32 -15.87 3.00
CA PRO A 134 8.31 -16.76 3.57
C PRO A 134 9.08 -16.05 4.70
N PRO A 135 9.76 -16.81 5.59
CA PRO A 135 10.66 -16.24 6.60
C PRO A 135 11.71 -15.29 5.99
N PRO A 136 12.19 -14.27 6.74
CA PRO A 136 13.02 -13.22 6.17
C PRO A 136 14.29 -13.73 5.45
N HIS A 137 15.00 -14.70 6.01
CA HIS A 137 16.20 -15.25 5.37
C HIS A 137 15.94 -15.90 3.99
N LEU A 138 14.75 -16.49 3.77
CA LEU A 138 14.35 -17.02 2.46
C LEU A 138 13.87 -15.90 1.54
N LEU A 139 13.10 -14.96 2.07
CA LEU A 139 12.62 -13.79 1.33
C LEU A 139 13.77 -12.98 0.75
N LEU A 140 14.84 -12.82 1.52
CA LEU A 140 16.00 -12.02 1.13
C LEU A 140 16.89 -12.74 0.10
N GLY A 141 16.94 -14.08 0.08
CA GLY A 141 17.72 -14.83 -0.91
C GLY A 141 19.20 -14.45 -1.00
N GLY A 142 19.80 -13.91 0.08
CA GLY A 142 21.16 -13.38 0.10
C GLY A 142 21.29 -11.88 -0.18
N ALA A 143 20.22 -11.20 -0.58
CA ALA A 143 20.15 -9.74 -0.68
C ALA A 143 20.03 -9.06 0.70
N SER A 144 20.33 -7.77 0.75
CA SER A 144 20.06 -6.96 1.94
C SER A 144 18.57 -6.61 2.03
N LEU A 145 18.04 -6.44 3.25
CA LEU A 145 16.66 -6.00 3.46
C LEU A 145 16.38 -4.64 2.81
N GLU A 146 17.33 -3.70 2.88
CA GLU A 146 17.23 -2.40 2.21
C GLU A 146 17.14 -2.55 0.69
N SER A 147 17.90 -3.47 0.09
CA SER A 147 17.84 -3.72 -1.35
C SER A 147 16.46 -4.22 -1.79
N VAL A 148 15.89 -5.18 -1.05
CA VAL A 148 14.54 -5.71 -1.36
C VAL A 148 13.47 -4.63 -1.15
N TYR A 149 13.59 -3.83 -0.10
CA TYR A 149 12.71 -2.70 0.16
C TYR A 149 12.75 -1.65 -0.97
N GLU A 150 13.93 -1.32 -1.46
CA GLU A 150 14.13 -0.38 -2.58
C GLU A 150 13.68 -0.95 -3.93
N GLU A 151 13.89 -2.24 -4.17
CA GLU A 151 13.39 -2.93 -5.36
C GLU A 151 11.86 -2.88 -5.39
N ARG A 152 11.20 -3.11 -4.25
CA ARG A 152 9.74 -2.95 -4.13
C ARG A 152 9.28 -1.55 -4.48
N PHE A 153 9.97 -0.52 -3.98
CA PHE A 153 9.65 0.85 -4.37
C PHE A 153 9.74 1.05 -5.89
N GLY A 154 10.81 0.55 -6.51
CA GLY A 154 10.98 0.59 -7.96
C GLY A 154 9.83 -0.09 -8.71
N ASN A 155 9.44 -1.29 -8.28
CA ASN A 155 8.33 -2.05 -8.87
C ASN A 155 6.97 -1.35 -8.68
N PHE A 156 6.66 -0.86 -7.48
CA PHE A 156 5.39 -0.18 -7.20
C PHE A 156 5.26 1.15 -7.94
N CYS A 157 6.36 1.88 -8.11
CA CYS A 157 6.36 3.16 -8.79
C CYS A 157 6.62 3.03 -10.30
N ASN A 158 6.94 1.83 -10.81
CA ASN A 158 7.51 1.62 -12.14
C ASN A 158 8.66 2.60 -12.41
N SER A 159 9.64 2.60 -11.51
CA SER A 159 10.66 3.65 -11.38
C SER A 159 12.00 3.09 -10.94
N VAL A 160 13.02 3.95 -10.93
CA VAL A 160 14.35 3.60 -10.44
C VAL A 160 14.35 3.59 -8.91
N SER A 161 14.72 2.46 -8.32
CA SER A 161 14.76 2.25 -6.86
C SER A 161 15.54 3.31 -6.09
N SER A 162 16.62 3.85 -6.67
CA SER A 162 17.45 4.87 -6.03
C SER A 162 16.72 6.19 -5.75
N LEU A 163 15.61 6.48 -6.45
CA LEU A 163 14.80 7.68 -6.18
C LEU A 163 14.17 7.67 -4.79
N LEU A 164 14.03 6.50 -4.16
CA LEU A 164 13.61 6.43 -2.76
C LEU A 164 14.55 7.19 -1.81
N ARG A 165 15.84 7.26 -2.16
CA ARG A 165 16.88 7.93 -1.36
C ARG A 165 17.34 9.25 -1.96
N LEU A 166 17.39 9.32 -3.29
CA LEU A 166 17.97 10.43 -4.05
C LEU A 166 16.90 11.30 -4.73
N GLY A 167 15.63 10.94 -4.59
CA GLY A 167 14.52 11.69 -5.18
C GLY A 167 14.43 13.10 -4.60
N GLU A 168 13.95 14.02 -5.44
CA GLU A 168 13.64 15.39 -5.02
C GLU A 168 12.63 15.36 -3.87
N VAL A 169 13.00 15.99 -2.74
CA VAL A 169 12.10 16.20 -1.60
C VAL A 169 11.19 17.38 -1.93
N LEU A 170 9.89 17.11 -2.00
CA LEU A 170 8.86 18.09 -2.31
C LEU A 170 8.28 18.73 -1.06
N GLU A 171 8.20 17.94 0.02
CA GLU A 171 7.71 18.37 1.33
C GLU A 171 8.31 17.46 2.42
N GLU A 172 8.51 17.98 3.62
CA GLU A 172 8.96 17.19 4.76
C GLU A 172 8.43 17.72 6.09
N GLY A 173 8.41 16.85 7.09
CA GLY A 173 8.04 17.21 8.45
C GLY A 173 8.68 16.33 9.51
N HIS A 174 8.80 16.93 10.70
CA HIS A 174 9.48 16.35 11.86
C HIS A 174 8.59 16.46 13.08
N TRP A 175 8.04 15.33 13.53
CA TRP A 175 7.06 15.28 14.61
C TRP A 175 7.59 14.53 15.82
N GLU A 176 6.97 14.81 16.95
CA GLU A 176 7.07 14.08 18.20
C GLU A 176 5.71 13.40 18.44
N VAL A 177 5.70 12.07 18.45
CA VAL A 177 4.47 11.26 18.54
C VAL A 177 4.55 10.29 19.70
N ALA A 178 3.41 9.86 20.24
CA ALA A 178 3.38 8.83 21.26
C ALA A 178 4.00 7.51 20.73
N PRO A 179 4.60 6.68 21.60
CA PRO A 179 4.96 5.31 21.24
C PRO A 179 3.72 4.49 20.80
N PRO A 180 3.91 3.38 20.08
CA PRO A 180 2.88 2.39 19.79
C PRO A 180 2.20 1.93 21.07
N VAL A 181 0.88 1.76 21.02
CA VAL A 181 0.04 1.52 22.19
C VAL A 181 -0.27 0.04 22.38
N THR A 182 -0.16 -0.77 21.31
CA THR A 182 -0.62 -2.16 21.28
C THR A 182 0.34 -3.06 20.51
N ASP A 183 0.31 -4.36 20.85
CA ASP A 183 0.87 -5.40 19.99
C ASP A 183 0.05 -5.52 18.71
N TYR A 184 0.70 -5.90 17.62
CA TYR A 184 0.04 -6.06 16.33
C TYR A 184 -1.05 -7.14 16.38
N VAL A 185 -2.27 -6.76 16.04
CA VAL A 185 -3.42 -7.67 15.95
C VAL A 185 -3.80 -7.88 14.50
N LEU A 186 -3.82 -9.14 14.05
CA LEU A 186 -4.25 -9.51 12.71
C LEU A 186 -5.70 -9.06 12.46
N GLU A 187 -5.95 -8.38 11.32
CA GLU A 187 -7.28 -7.90 11.01
C GLU A 187 -8.21 -9.04 10.53
N THR A 188 -9.51 -8.87 10.81
CA THR A 188 -10.57 -9.73 10.28
C THR A 188 -11.54 -8.87 9.48
N LEU A 189 -11.14 -8.53 8.25
CA LEU A 189 -11.97 -7.74 7.34
C LEU A 189 -12.72 -8.66 6.38
N PRO A 190 -13.99 -8.37 6.05
CA PRO A 190 -14.74 -9.15 5.07
C PRO A 190 -14.05 -9.10 3.71
N THR A 191 -14.17 -10.16 2.92
CA THR A 191 -13.63 -10.19 1.56
C THR A 191 -14.31 -9.15 0.68
N GLU A 192 -13.51 -8.44 -0.12
CA GLU A 192 -13.96 -7.53 -1.18
C GLU A 192 -13.24 -7.87 -2.48
N SER A 193 -13.79 -7.45 -3.62
CA SER A 193 -13.09 -7.49 -4.91
C SER A 193 -12.67 -6.08 -5.31
N LEU A 194 -11.41 -5.95 -5.73
CA LEU A 194 -10.88 -4.81 -6.47
C LEU A 194 -10.99 -5.09 -7.95
N LEU A 195 -11.60 -4.18 -8.72
CA LEU A 195 -11.55 -4.22 -10.17
C LEU A 195 -10.92 -2.94 -10.70
N VAL A 196 -10.05 -3.10 -11.70
CA VAL A 196 -9.46 -2.01 -12.48
C VAL A 196 -9.93 -2.14 -13.92
N LEU A 197 -10.71 -1.17 -14.36
CA LEU A 197 -11.20 -1.07 -15.74
C LEU A 197 -10.30 -0.07 -16.47
N SER A 198 -9.49 -0.56 -17.39
CA SER A 198 -8.48 0.25 -18.06
C SER A 198 -9.02 0.98 -19.27
N LYS A 199 -8.61 2.24 -19.45
CA LYS A 199 -8.98 3.08 -20.60
C LYS A 199 -10.50 3.30 -20.71
N VAL A 200 -11.16 3.40 -19.56
CA VAL A 200 -12.60 3.66 -19.44
C VAL A 200 -12.81 5.05 -18.84
N GLU A 201 -13.64 5.86 -19.48
CA GLU A 201 -14.07 7.15 -18.95
C GLU A 201 -15.20 6.98 -17.92
N ALA A 202 -15.28 7.94 -16.99
CA ALA A 202 -16.27 7.92 -15.91
C ALA A 202 -17.72 7.86 -16.43
N SER A 203 -18.00 8.54 -17.54
CA SER A 203 -19.32 8.58 -18.18
C SER A 203 -19.74 7.20 -18.70
N ASP A 204 -18.81 6.48 -19.31
CA ASP A 204 -19.09 5.19 -19.94
C ASP A 204 -19.40 4.14 -18.87
N TRP A 205 -18.61 4.13 -17.79
CA TRP A 205 -18.89 3.29 -16.64
C TRP A 205 -20.21 3.66 -15.97
N SER A 206 -20.45 4.94 -15.69
CA SER A 206 -21.66 5.40 -15.00
C SER A 206 -22.94 4.99 -15.73
N ALA A 207 -22.92 4.90 -17.07
CA ALA A 207 -24.07 4.49 -17.87
C ALA A 207 -24.45 3.00 -17.70
N VAL A 208 -23.53 2.16 -17.22
CA VAL A 208 -23.72 0.71 -17.10
C VAL A 208 -23.53 0.16 -15.68
N ALA A 209 -23.03 0.95 -14.75
CA ALA A 209 -22.63 0.53 -13.41
C ALA A 209 -23.74 -0.21 -12.65
N GLY A 210 -24.96 0.37 -12.60
CA GLY A 210 -26.10 -0.21 -11.85
C GLY A 210 -26.47 -1.62 -12.29
N ARG A 211 -26.32 -1.92 -13.58
CA ARG A 211 -26.57 -3.25 -14.14
C ARG A 211 -25.42 -4.23 -13.89
N LEU A 212 -24.18 -3.76 -13.99
CA LEU A 212 -23.00 -4.64 -14.02
C LEU A 212 -22.42 -4.92 -12.63
N ALA A 213 -22.46 -3.94 -11.73
CA ALA A 213 -21.85 -4.00 -10.41
C ALA A 213 -22.78 -3.47 -9.28
N PRO A 214 -24.06 -3.88 -9.21
CA PRO A 214 -24.95 -3.41 -8.15
C PRO A 214 -24.38 -3.67 -6.75
N GLY A 215 -24.51 -2.68 -5.85
CA GLY A 215 -24.03 -2.73 -4.47
C GLY A 215 -22.52 -2.56 -4.31
N GLY A 216 -21.79 -2.26 -5.40
CA GLY A 216 -20.39 -1.83 -5.34
C GLY A 216 -20.26 -0.32 -5.19
N ARG A 217 -19.01 0.13 -5.10
CA ARG A 217 -18.62 1.54 -5.15
C ARG A 217 -17.47 1.72 -6.13
N TRP A 218 -17.45 2.83 -6.84
CA TRP A 218 -16.43 3.08 -7.86
C TRP A 218 -15.88 4.49 -7.78
N ARG A 219 -14.71 4.70 -8.36
CA ARG A 219 -14.16 6.02 -8.62
C ARG A 219 -13.43 6.03 -9.94
N ALA A 220 -13.49 7.15 -10.64
CA ALA A 220 -12.64 7.36 -11.80
C ALA A 220 -11.30 7.95 -11.39
N GLY A 221 -10.30 7.78 -12.25
CA GLY A 221 -9.31 8.83 -12.38
C GLY A 221 -8.34 8.62 -13.52
N ARG A 222 -7.23 9.34 -13.44
CA ARG A 222 -6.22 9.38 -14.50
C ARG A 222 -4.84 9.12 -13.93
N THR A 223 -4.07 8.32 -14.65
CA THR A 223 -2.69 8.04 -14.27
C THR A 223 -1.84 9.31 -14.24
N PRO A 224 -0.91 9.46 -13.28
CA PRO A 224 -0.12 10.69 -13.16
C PRO A 224 0.75 11.00 -14.38
N ASN A 225 1.39 10.00 -15.00
CA ASN A 225 2.35 10.19 -16.07
C ASN A 225 1.72 9.99 -17.44
N THR A 226 0.98 8.89 -17.62
CA THR A 226 0.40 8.54 -18.94
C THR A 226 -0.95 9.21 -19.23
N LYS A 227 -1.61 9.80 -18.20
CA LYS A 227 -2.95 10.43 -18.28
C LYS A 227 -4.08 9.52 -18.78
N ASN A 228 -3.83 8.22 -18.85
CA ASN A 228 -4.82 7.19 -19.16
C ASN A 228 -5.94 7.20 -18.13
N SER A 229 -7.18 7.24 -18.60
CA SER A 229 -8.36 7.11 -17.75
C SER A 229 -8.56 5.66 -17.31
N PHE A 230 -9.12 5.51 -16.11
CA PHE A 230 -9.50 4.23 -15.57
C PHE A 230 -10.63 4.39 -14.56
N VAL A 231 -11.30 3.28 -14.28
CA VAL A 231 -12.24 3.14 -13.17
C VAL A 231 -11.71 2.09 -12.20
N GLU A 232 -11.66 2.47 -10.93
CA GLU A 232 -11.46 1.55 -9.81
C GLU A 232 -12.84 1.21 -9.22
N LEU A 233 -13.11 -0.07 -9.05
CA LEU A 233 -14.36 -0.57 -8.48
C LEU A 233 -14.02 -1.45 -7.26
N ARG A 234 -14.75 -1.24 -6.16
CA ARG A 234 -14.80 -2.13 -5.00
C ARG A 234 -16.17 -2.78 -4.94
N HIS A 235 -16.21 -4.09 -4.75
CA HIS A 235 -17.47 -4.81 -4.62
C HIS A 235 -17.41 -5.78 -3.44
N PRO A 236 -18.44 -5.85 -2.58
CA PRO A 236 -18.48 -6.82 -1.49
C PRO A 236 -18.49 -8.27 -1.99
N GLY A 237 -17.61 -9.12 -1.45
CA GLY A 237 -17.48 -10.51 -1.85
C GLY A 237 -16.55 -10.73 -3.06
N VAL A 238 -16.66 -11.92 -3.66
CA VAL A 238 -15.78 -12.37 -4.76
C VAL A 238 -16.47 -12.15 -6.10
N PHE A 239 -15.79 -11.44 -7.00
CA PHE A 239 -16.19 -11.30 -8.40
C PHE A 239 -15.76 -12.55 -9.17
N ASP A 240 -16.73 -13.28 -9.72
CA ASP A 240 -16.45 -14.46 -10.55
C ASP A 240 -15.97 -14.08 -11.96
N GLU A 241 -15.34 -15.05 -12.64
CA GLU A 241 -14.78 -14.86 -13.98
C GLU A 241 -15.84 -14.42 -15.00
N ALA A 242 -17.05 -15.01 -14.93
CA ALA A 242 -18.13 -14.72 -15.85
C ALA A 242 -18.54 -13.23 -15.78
N ARG A 243 -18.55 -12.66 -14.57
CA ARG A 243 -18.89 -11.25 -14.36
C ARG A 243 -17.77 -10.31 -14.80
N VAL A 244 -16.50 -10.67 -14.59
CA VAL A 244 -15.36 -9.90 -15.10
C VAL A 244 -15.38 -9.85 -16.63
N VAL A 245 -15.61 -11.01 -17.26
CA VAL A 245 -15.79 -11.14 -18.71
C VAL A 245 -16.98 -10.31 -19.21
N ALA A 246 -18.12 -10.35 -18.51
CA ALA A 246 -19.30 -9.58 -18.89
C ALA A 246 -19.06 -8.05 -18.84
N ILE A 247 -18.34 -7.56 -17.82
CA ILE A 247 -17.94 -6.15 -17.74
C ILE A 247 -17.01 -5.78 -18.89
N SER A 248 -15.96 -6.59 -19.09
CA SER A 248 -14.98 -6.39 -20.17
C SER A 248 -15.64 -6.34 -21.54
N LYS A 249 -16.62 -7.22 -21.80
CA LYS A 249 -17.41 -7.23 -23.03
C LYS A 249 -18.28 -5.99 -23.17
N ALA A 250 -18.98 -5.59 -22.11
CA ALA A 250 -19.92 -4.47 -22.15
C ALA A 250 -19.24 -3.13 -22.44
N LEU A 251 -17.99 -2.97 -22.02
CA LEU A 251 -17.20 -1.74 -22.19
C LEU A 251 -16.10 -1.86 -23.25
N ALA A 252 -15.97 -3.03 -23.88
CA ALA A 252 -14.91 -3.36 -24.83
C ALA A 252 -13.50 -2.98 -24.31
N CYS A 253 -13.22 -3.25 -23.03
CA CYS A 253 -12.01 -2.80 -22.34
C CYS A 253 -11.30 -3.95 -21.59
N PRO A 254 -10.01 -3.80 -21.26
CA PRO A 254 -9.34 -4.65 -20.30
C PRO A 254 -9.89 -4.44 -18.89
N VAL A 255 -10.14 -5.53 -18.18
CA VAL A 255 -10.61 -5.56 -16.80
C VAL A 255 -9.79 -6.57 -16.02
N SER A 256 -9.22 -6.15 -14.90
CA SER A 256 -8.57 -7.04 -13.96
C SER A 256 -9.29 -6.99 -12.63
N ALA A 257 -9.56 -8.15 -12.05
CA ALA A 257 -10.18 -8.31 -10.75
C ALA A 257 -9.23 -9.03 -9.79
N ILE A 258 -9.16 -8.57 -8.55
CA ILE A 258 -8.34 -9.16 -7.49
C ILE A 258 -9.20 -9.24 -6.23
N GLU A 259 -9.25 -10.42 -5.64
CA GLU A 259 -9.84 -10.62 -4.33
C GLU A 259 -8.95 -9.99 -3.24
N LEU A 260 -9.55 -9.13 -2.43
CA LEU A 260 -8.91 -8.49 -1.28
C LEU A 260 -9.23 -9.30 -0.03
N VAL A 261 -8.26 -10.11 0.36
CA VAL A 261 -8.28 -10.90 1.60
C VAL A 261 -7.38 -10.27 2.65
N SER A 262 -7.49 -10.75 3.88
CA SER A 262 -6.74 -10.24 5.03
C SER A 262 -5.75 -11.27 5.56
N GLY A 263 -4.77 -10.77 6.31
CA GLY A 263 -3.81 -11.59 7.05
C GLY A 263 -2.92 -12.50 6.20
N GLY A 264 -2.60 -12.10 4.97
CA GLY A 264 -1.78 -12.91 4.06
C GLY A 264 -2.44 -14.21 3.60
N SER A 265 -3.78 -14.25 3.62
CA SER A 265 -4.54 -15.38 3.10
C SER A 265 -4.37 -15.50 1.57
N PRO A 266 -4.57 -16.69 0.99
CA PRO A 266 -4.64 -16.85 -0.46
C PRO A 266 -5.81 -16.06 -1.06
N PHE A 267 -5.63 -15.59 -2.30
CA PHE A 267 -6.61 -14.76 -3.00
C PHE A 267 -6.72 -15.18 -4.46
N ARG A 268 -7.85 -14.87 -5.09
CA ARG A 268 -8.07 -15.08 -6.52
C ARG A 268 -7.84 -13.81 -7.32
N TRP A 269 -7.42 -13.96 -8.58
CA TRP A 269 -7.38 -12.87 -9.53
C TRP A 269 -7.79 -13.35 -10.92
N VAL A 270 -8.34 -12.43 -11.72
CA VAL A 270 -8.92 -12.70 -13.04
C VAL A 270 -8.65 -11.52 -13.96
N GLU A 271 -8.38 -11.78 -15.23
CA GLU A 271 -8.18 -10.80 -16.28
C GLU A 271 -9.03 -11.15 -17.50
N ALA A 272 -9.76 -10.17 -18.00
CA ALA A 272 -10.50 -10.27 -19.24
C ALA A 272 -10.24 -9.05 -20.12
N ASN A 273 -10.30 -9.25 -21.42
CA ASN A 273 -10.14 -8.19 -22.40
C ASN A 273 -11.16 -8.35 -23.53
N GLN A 274 -11.92 -7.29 -23.79
CA GLN A 274 -12.98 -7.25 -24.80
C GLN A 274 -13.99 -8.42 -24.73
N GLY A 275 -14.18 -9.01 -23.55
CA GLY A 275 -15.09 -10.13 -23.34
C GLY A 275 -14.48 -11.52 -23.49
N ASP A 276 -13.16 -11.62 -23.68
CA ASP A 276 -12.43 -12.88 -23.62
C ASP A 276 -11.67 -12.99 -22.29
N LEU A 277 -11.68 -14.18 -21.69
CA LEU A 277 -10.87 -14.48 -20.51
C LEU A 277 -9.41 -14.62 -20.94
N GLU A 278 -8.55 -13.74 -20.46
CA GLU A 278 -7.12 -13.75 -20.77
C GLU A 278 -6.38 -14.67 -19.81
N SER A 279 -6.67 -14.55 -18.51
CA SER A 279 -5.93 -15.26 -17.48
C SER A 279 -6.68 -15.25 -16.15
N SER A 280 -6.48 -16.27 -15.33
CA SER A 280 -6.92 -16.30 -13.94
C SER A 280 -5.99 -17.16 -13.09
N GLY A 281 -6.06 -16.99 -11.77
CA GLY A 281 -5.22 -17.76 -10.86
C GLY A 281 -5.52 -17.55 -9.39
N VAL A 282 -4.74 -18.25 -8.58
CA VAL A 282 -4.72 -18.12 -7.11
C VAL A 282 -3.32 -17.70 -6.71
N GLY A 283 -3.21 -16.59 -5.97
CA GLY A 283 -1.99 -16.18 -5.28
C GLY A 283 -2.03 -16.60 -3.82
N ALA A 284 -0.86 -16.87 -3.24
CA ALA A 284 -0.75 -17.29 -1.84
C ALA A 284 0.21 -16.41 -1.03
N THR A 285 0.93 -15.50 -1.69
CA THR A 285 1.91 -14.63 -1.06
C THR A 285 1.63 -13.15 -1.34
N GLY A 286 2.18 -12.26 -0.51
CA GLY A 286 2.18 -10.82 -0.77
C GLY A 286 2.83 -10.48 -2.10
N MET A 287 3.89 -11.21 -2.49
CA MET A 287 4.51 -11.05 -3.82
C MET A 287 3.55 -11.41 -4.95
N ASP A 288 2.79 -12.51 -4.82
CA ASP A 288 1.76 -12.84 -5.81
C ASP A 288 0.71 -11.73 -5.91
N PHE A 289 0.33 -11.14 -4.77
CA PHE A 289 -0.62 -10.03 -4.73
C PHE A 289 -0.09 -8.80 -5.46
N PHE A 290 1.19 -8.46 -5.26
CA PHE A 290 1.81 -7.33 -5.96
C PHE A 290 2.00 -7.58 -7.44
N ASN A 291 2.29 -8.82 -7.83
CA ASN A 291 2.29 -9.22 -9.23
C ASN A 291 0.90 -9.08 -9.84
N ALA A 292 -0.16 -9.52 -9.15
CA ALA A 292 -1.54 -9.34 -9.59
C ALA A 292 -1.91 -7.85 -9.72
N LEU A 293 -1.52 -7.00 -8.76
CA LEU A 293 -1.70 -5.55 -8.86
C LEU A 293 -0.96 -4.94 -10.06
N GLY A 294 0.28 -5.37 -10.30
CA GLY A 294 1.08 -4.93 -11.45
C GLY A 294 0.41 -5.28 -12.77
N ARG A 295 -0.16 -6.49 -12.89
CA ARG A 295 -0.93 -6.88 -14.07
C ARG A 295 -2.22 -6.07 -14.20
N ALA A 296 -2.91 -5.79 -13.09
CA ALA A 296 -4.15 -5.01 -13.10
C ALA A 296 -3.99 -3.58 -13.62
N VAL A 297 -2.80 -3.01 -13.47
CA VAL A 297 -2.48 -1.66 -13.96
C VAL A 297 -1.64 -1.66 -15.23
N PHE A 298 -1.30 -2.82 -15.78
CA PHE A 298 -0.40 -2.96 -16.94
C PHE A 298 -0.86 -2.11 -18.13
N PHE A 299 -2.15 -2.18 -18.48
CA PHE A 299 -2.73 -1.41 -19.58
C PHE A 299 -2.79 0.10 -19.34
N LEU A 300 -2.55 0.55 -18.11
CA LEU A 300 -2.46 1.96 -17.74
C LEU A 300 -1.03 2.52 -17.94
N GLY A 301 -0.02 1.66 -18.02
CA GLY A 301 1.38 2.06 -18.21
C GLY A 301 2.01 2.71 -16.97
N GLU A 302 1.48 2.44 -15.78
CA GLU A 302 1.98 2.95 -14.50
C GLU A 302 2.32 1.81 -13.55
N GLY A 303 3.13 2.10 -12.54
CA GLY A 303 3.26 1.21 -11.39
C GLY A 303 2.02 1.24 -10.50
N PRO A 304 1.65 0.13 -9.83
CA PRO A 304 0.42 0.05 -9.04
C PRO A 304 0.38 1.08 -7.90
N GLY A 305 1.53 1.44 -7.32
CA GLY A 305 1.62 2.49 -6.31
C GLY A 305 1.26 3.89 -6.82
N LEU A 306 1.34 4.16 -8.12
CA LEU A 306 0.94 5.45 -8.69
C LEU A 306 -0.53 5.48 -9.14
N VAL A 307 -1.18 4.31 -9.18
CA VAL A 307 -2.60 4.16 -9.52
C VAL A 307 -3.46 4.20 -8.26
N PHE A 308 -3.04 3.48 -7.21
CA PHE A 308 -3.67 3.47 -5.89
C PHE A 308 -3.01 4.52 -4.98
N GLY A 309 -3.61 4.85 -3.83
CA GLY A 309 -3.04 5.87 -2.93
C GLY A 309 -3.78 7.23 -2.93
N ARG A 310 -4.99 7.31 -3.47
CA ARG A 310 -5.78 8.56 -3.59
C ARG A 310 -6.61 8.92 -2.35
N GLY A 311 -6.54 8.11 -1.30
CA GLY A 311 -7.33 8.27 -0.09
C GLY A 311 -8.80 7.89 -0.25
N SER A 312 -9.64 8.32 0.68
CA SER A 312 -11.08 7.99 0.74
C SER A 312 -11.97 8.83 -0.20
N GLY A 313 -11.40 9.78 -0.94
CA GLY A 313 -12.15 10.68 -1.83
C GLY A 313 -12.59 10.02 -3.13
N GLY A 314 -13.69 10.55 -3.69
CA GLY A 314 -14.14 10.26 -5.06
C GLY A 314 -14.90 8.94 -5.25
N TRP A 315 -15.22 8.22 -4.18
CA TRP A 315 -16.05 7.02 -4.25
C TRP A 315 -17.52 7.38 -4.49
N HIS A 316 -18.14 6.67 -5.42
CA HIS A 316 -19.54 6.74 -5.79
C HIS A 316 -20.19 5.37 -5.56
N GLU A 317 -21.28 5.34 -4.81
CA GLU A 317 -22.07 4.12 -4.61
C GLU A 317 -22.84 3.74 -5.89
N ILE A 318 -22.95 2.45 -6.17
CA ILE A 318 -23.68 1.92 -7.32
C ILE A 318 -25.06 1.45 -6.86
N THR A 319 -26.08 2.25 -7.17
CA THR A 319 -27.48 1.87 -7.00
C THR A 319 -27.93 0.95 -8.13
N GLY A 320 -28.70 -0.09 -7.79
CA GLY A 320 -29.29 -1.03 -8.75
C GLY A 320 -30.47 -0.45 -9.52
#